data_AF-A0A956JKL9-F1
#
_entry.id   AF-A0A956JKL9-F1
#
_cell.length_a   1.000
_cell.length_b   1.000
_cell.length_c   1.000
_cell.angle_alpha   90.00
_cell.angle_beta   90.00
_cell.angle_gamma   90.00
#
_symmetry.space_group_name_H-M   'P 1'
#
loop_
_entity.id
_entity.type
_entity.pdbx_description
1 polymer ?
#
loop_
_entity_poly.entity_id
_entity_poly.type
_entity_poly.pdbx_seq_one_letter_code
_entity_poly.pdbx_strand_id
1 'polypeptide(L)'
;MRKTYASLIVAGFAASLSLGACGGKPSEDDCNKFADKVVELTVKGQEGAAADMAKSMIEAMKPEMIKECKEKGTKAEIDCALKAESLEDLEKCDGSKSN
;
A
#
# COMPACT_ATOMS: atom_id res chain seq x y z
N MET A 1 -30.05 -25.55 -41.23
CA MET A 1 -29.23 -24.42 -40.73
C MET A 1 -27.91 -24.98 -40.21
N ARG A 2 -26.78 -24.70 -40.87
CA ARG A 2 -25.44 -25.10 -40.44
C ARG A 2 -24.63 -23.81 -40.22
N LYS A 3 -24.19 -23.56 -38.99
CA LYS A 3 -23.11 -22.60 -38.68
C LYS A 3 -22.33 -23.10 -37.47
N THR A 4 -21.37 -23.95 -37.81
CA THR A 4 -19.97 -24.01 -37.38
C THR A 4 -19.54 -23.16 -36.18
N TYR A 5 -19.01 -23.88 -35.18
CA TYR A 5 -17.94 -23.58 -34.21
C TYR A 5 -17.25 -22.21 -34.25
N ALA A 6 -17.17 -21.56 -33.08
CA ALA A 6 -16.07 -20.67 -32.73
C ALA A 6 -15.90 -20.60 -31.20
N SER A 7 -15.25 -21.63 -30.64
CA SER A 7 -14.44 -21.49 -29.42
C SER A 7 -13.24 -20.62 -29.76
N LEU A 8 -13.11 -19.43 -29.18
CA LEU A 8 -11.88 -18.65 -29.06
C LEU A 8 -12.01 -17.84 -27.76
N ILE A 9 -11.53 -18.38 -26.63
CA ILE A 9 -10.20 -18.12 -26.05
C ILE A 9 -9.99 -16.63 -25.72
N VAL A 10 -10.10 -16.34 -24.42
CA VAL A 10 -9.23 -15.46 -23.62
C VAL A 10 -8.43 -14.45 -24.44
N ALA A 11 -9.00 -13.27 -24.63
CA ALA A 11 -8.26 -12.03 -24.83
C ALA A 11 -8.46 -11.24 -23.54
N GLY A 12 -7.45 -10.84 -22.78
CA GLY A 12 -6.03 -10.72 -23.06
C GLY A 12 -5.59 -9.72 -21.99
N PHE A 13 -4.70 -10.16 -21.11
CA PHE A 13 -4.06 -9.35 -20.08
C PHE A 13 -3.35 -8.18 -20.78
N ALA A 14 -4.03 -7.05 -20.94
CA ALA A 14 -3.44 -5.84 -21.49
C ALA A 14 -2.60 -5.20 -20.38
N ALA A 15 -1.36 -5.66 -20.31
CA ALA A 15 -0.29 -5.10 -19.51
C ALA A 15 -0.23 -3.57 -19.70
N SER A 16 -0.38 -2.86 -18.59
CA SER A 16 0.19 -1.52 -18.39
C SER A 16 1.01 -1.54 -17.09
N LEU A 17 1.89 -2.54 -16.94
CA LEU A 17 3.06 -2.42 -16.07
C LEU A 17 4.10 -1.58 -16.82
N SER A 18 3.75 -0.32 -17.06
CA SER A 18 4.71 0.68 -17.48
C SER A 18 5.69 0.91 -16.32
N LEU A 19 6.88 0.31 -16.45
CA LEU A 19 8.18 0.87 -16.02
C LEU A 19 8.23 1.21 -14.51
N GLY A 20 8.75 0.36 -13.63
CA GLY A 20 10.15 -0.02 -13.67
C GLY A 20 11.07 1.20 -13.48
N ALA A 21 11.56 1.39 -12.25
CA ALA A 21 12.81 2.09 -11.92
C ALA A 21 12.84 3.63 -11.76
N CYS A 22 11.75 4.27 -11.32
CA CYS A 22 11.88 5.41 -10.39
C CYS A 22 11.75 4.92 -8.93
N GLY A 23 12.39 3.80 -8.61
CA GLY A 23 12.46 3.20 -7.26
C GLY A 23 13.46 3.95 -6.38
N GLY A 24 13.31 5.27 -6.29
CA GLY A 24 14.08 6.09 -5.37
C GLY A 24 13.67 5.83 -3.92
N LYS A 25 14.52 6.27 -3.00
CA LYS A 25 14.15 6.39 -1.59
C LYS A 25 12.93 7.34 -1.49
N PRO A 26 11.91 7.01 -0.68
CA PRO A 26 10.79 7.93 -0.45
C PRO A 26 11.31 9.26 0.11
N SER A 27 10.61 10.35 -0.22
CA SER A 27 10.92 11.65 0.39
C SER A 27 10.49 11.66 1.86
N GLU A 28 10.98 12.62 2.64
CA GLU A 28 10.56 12.77 4.03
C GLU A 28 9.05 13.01 4.15
N ASP A 29 8.48 13.81 3.25
CA ASP A 29 7.04 14.04 3.17
C ASP A 29 6.26 12.76 2.83
N ASP A 30 6.80 11.90 1.96
CA ASP A 30 6.16 10.62 1.64
C ASP A 30 6.13 9.71 2.87
N CYS A 31 7.21 9.66 3.65
CA CYS A 31 7.27 8.88 4.88
C CYS A 31 6.38 9.42 6.01
N ASN A 32 6.27 10.75 6.14
CA ASN A 32 5.33 11.37 7.07
C ASN A 32 3.89 10.99 6.72
N LYS A 33 3.51 11.11 5.43
CA LYS A 33 2.18 10.71 4.95
C LYS A 33 1.91 9.23 5.15
N PHE A 34 2.91 8.38 4.95
CA PHE A 34 2.78 6.93 5.20
C PHE A 34 2.47 6.66 6.67
N ALA A 35 3.25 7.24 7.59
CA ALA A 35 3.05 7.06 9.01
C ALA A 35 1.66 7.56 9.44
N ASP A 36 1.22 8.72 8.93
CA ASP A 36 -0.13 9.25 9.15
C ASP A 36 -1.22 8.32 8.62
N LYS A 37 -1.02 7.74 7.43
CA LYS A 37 -1.98 6.81 6.82
C LYS A 37 -2.15 5.53 7.65
N VAL A 38 -1.07 5.01 8.21
CA VAL A 38 -1.13 3.85 9.11
C VAL A 38 -1.88 4.19 10.39
N VAL A 39 -1.66 5.38 10.96
CA VAL A 39 -2.43 5.84 12.14
C VAL A 39 -3.91 5.91 11.79
N GLU A 40 -4.25 6.57 10.68
CA GLU A 40 -5.63 6.69 10.18
C GLU A 40 -6.29 5.32 10.05
N LEU A 41 -5.64 4.37 9.36
CA LEU A 41 -6.17 3.03 9.14
C LEU A 41 -6.28 2.20 10.42
N THR A 42 -5.39 2.41 11.39
CA THR A 42 -5.40 1.70 12.68
C THR A 42 -6.57 2.13 13.55
N VAL A 43 -6.88 3.43 13.56
CA VAL A 43 -7.99 3.98 14.36
C VAL A 43 -9.32 3.97 13.61
N LYS A 44 -9.30 3.71 12.29
CA LYS A 44 -10.49 3.62 11.44
C LYS A 44 -11.41 2.52 11.95
N GLY A 45 -12.63 2.91 12.34
CA GLY A 45 -13.63 1.98 12.87
C GLY A 45 -13.48 1.67 14.37
N GLN A 46 -12.51 2.29 15.07
CA GLN A 46 -12.45 2.31 16.52
C GLN A 46 -13.08 3.60 17.05
N GLU A 47 -13.79 3.52 18.18
CA GLU A 47 -14.39 4.69 18.84
C GLU A 47 -14.08 4.69 20.34
N GLY A 48 -14.11 5.89 20.93
CA GLY A 48 -13.89 6.11 22.36
C GLY A 48 -12.45 5.83 22.81
N ALA A 49 -12.29 5.48 24.09
CA ALA A 49 -10.98 5.35 24.72
C ALA A 49 -10.06 4.32 24.06
N ALA A 50 -10.62 3.31 23.38
CA ALA A 50 -9.83 2.33 22.63
C ALA A 50 -9.14 2.96 21.41
N ALA A 51 -9.83 3.85 20.68
CA ALA A 51 -9.26 4.57 19.55
C ALA A 51 -8.15 5.54 20.01
N ASP A 52 -8.36 6.24 21.13
CA ASP A 52 -7.36 7.16 21.68
C ASP A 52 -6.09 6.43 22.14
N MET A 53 -6.23 5.25 22.76
CA MET A 53 -5.09 4.41 23.13
C MET A 53 -4.35 3.90 21.90
N ALA A 54 -5.06 3.33 20.92
CA ALA A 54 -4.45 2.83 19.68
C ALA A 54 -3.73 3.96 18.92
N LYS A 55 -4.36 5.13 18.83
CA LYS A 55 -3.76 6.34 18.27
C LYS A 55 -2.49 6.74 19.00
N SER A 56 -2.52 6.81 20.33
CA SER A 56 -1.36 7.24 21.13
C SER A 56 -0.19 6.27 20.98
N MET A 57 -0.45 4.96 20.97
CA MET A 57 0.58 3.95 20.79
C MET A 57 1.23 4.04 19.41
N ILE A 58 0.41 4.14 18.35
CA ILE A 58 0.93 4.18 16.98
C ILE A 58 1.59 5.53 16.67
N GLU A 59 1.10 6.64 17.25
CA GLU A 59 1.75 7.96 17.17
C GLU A 59 3.12 7.97 17.84
N ALA A 60 3.28 7.25 18.96
CA ALA A 60 4.59 7.07 19.58
C ALA A 60 5.57 6.27 18.68
N MET A 61 5.05 5.42 17.80
CA MET A 61 5.84 4.66 16.83
C MET A 61 6.14 5.43 15.54
N LYS A 62 5.46 6.56 15.27
CA LYS A 62 5.68 7.37 14.05
C LYS A 62 7.15 7.67 13.76
N PRO A 63 7.99 8.10 14.73
CA PRO A 63 9.39 8.41 14.44
C PRO A 63 10.18 7.20 13.91
N GLU A 64 9.95 6.02 14.49
CA GLU A 64 10.55 4.77 14.03
C GLU A 64 9.99 4.36 12.65
N MET A 65 8.68 4.51 12.43
CA MET A 65 8.07 4.25 11.11
C MET A 65 8.65 5.15 10.01
N ILE A 66 8.82 6.44 10.29
CA ILE A 66 9.44 7.39 9.35
C ILE A 66 10.89 7.01 9.10
N LYS A 67 11.63 6.63 10.15
CA LYS A 67 13.01 6.17 10.03
C LYS A 67 13.11 4.91 9.17
N GLU A 68 12.28 3.89 9.43
CA GLU A 68 12.26 2.65 8.64
C GLU A 68 11.82 2.91 7.19
N CYS A 69 10.80 3.75 6.98
CA CYS A 69 10.38 4.19 5.65
C CYS A 69 11.53 4.84 4.90
N LYS A 70 12.28 5.75 5.56
CA LYS A 70 13.46 6.37 4.95
C LYS A 70 14.50 5.29 4.68
N GLU A 71 14.89 4.48 5.66
CA GLU A 71 16.02 3.55 5.55
C GLU A 71 15.78 2.39 4.59
N LYS A 72 14.63 1.72 4.70
CA LYS A 72 14.31 0.44 4.04
C LYS A 72 13.22 0.55 2.98
N GLY A 73 12.34 1.55 3.08
CA GLY A 73 11.22 1.71 2.16
C GLY A 73 11.65 2.19 0.78
N THR A 74 10.88 1.83 -0.22
CA THR A 74 10.97 2.34 -1.59
C THR A 74 9.81 3.27 -1.90
N LYS A 75 10.02 4.22 -2.81
CA LYS A 75 8.93 5.10 -3.25
C LYS A 75 7.72 4.33 -3.79
N ALA A 76 7.94 3.19 -4.46
CA ALA A 76 6.86 2.37 -5.00
C ALA A 76 6.00 1.72 -3.91
N GLU A 77 6.62 1.18 -2.85
CA GLU A 77 5.92 0.63 -1.69
C GLU A 77 5.14 1.71 -0.97
N ILE A 78 5.73 2.89 -0.77
CA ILE A 78 5.05 4.03 -0.12
C ILE A 78 3.89 4.55 -0.98
N ASP A 79 4.07 4.71 -2.28
CA ASP A 79 2.98 5.14 -3.18
C ASP A 79 1.83 4.13 -3.24
N CYS A 80 2.13 2.82 -3.10
CA CYS A 80 1.12 1.77 -2.94
C CYS A 80 0.40 1.92 -1.59
N ALA A 81 1.18 2.03 -0.51
CA ALA A 81 0.67 2.14 0.86
C ALA A 81 -0.24 3.36 1.07
N LEU A 82 0.08 4.49 0.45
CA LEU A 82 -0.73 5.71 0.51
C LEU A 82 -2.11 5.55 -0.15
N LYS A 83 -2.25 4.60 -1.07
CA LYS A 83 -3.52 4.27 -1.76
C LYS A 83 -4.29 3.15 -1.05
N ALA A 84 -3.71 2.52 -0.04
CA ALA A 84 -4.36 1.44 0.70
C ALA A 84 -5.59 1.95 1.46
N GLU A 85 -6.68 1.19 1.40
CA GLU A 85 -7.95 1.52 2.08
C GLU A 85 -8.11 0.78 3.42
N SER A 86 -7.24 -0.21 3.66
CA SER A 86 -7.20 -1.10 4.81
C SER A 86 -5.76 -1.50 5.19
N LEU A 87 -5.56 -2.01 6.41
CA LEU A 87 -4.27 -2.57 6.84
C LEU A 87 -3.88 -3.81 6.02
N GLU A 88 -4.84 -4.62 5.57
CA GLU A 88 -4.58 -5.77 4.69
C GLU A 88 -4.08 -5.35 3.31
N ASP A 89 -4.50 -4.19 2.81
CA ASP A 89 -3.99 -3.66 1.54
C ASP A 89 -2.58 -3.07 1.70
N LEU A 90 -2.25 -2.53 2.87
CA LEU A 90 -0.88 -2.12 3.21
C LEU A 90 0.09 -3.30 3.17
N GLU A 91 -0.29 -4.45 3.73
CA GLU A 91 0.56 -5.65 3.73
C GLU A 91 0.84 -6.19 2.32
N LYS A 92 -0.03 -5.91 1.36
CA LYS A 92 0.17 -6.29 -0.05
C LYS A 92 1.16 -5.37 -0.79
N CYS A 93 1.47 -4.21 -0.21
CA CYS A 93 2.38 -3.23 -0.81
C CYS A 93 3.86 -3.53 -0.53
N ASP A 94 4.17 -4.28 0.53
CA ASP A 94 5.51 -4.83 0.76
C ASP A 94 5.77 -5.91 -0.31
N GLY A 95 6.81 -5.72 -1.13
CA GLY A 95 7.07 -6.43 -2.39
C GLY A 95 7.25 -7.96 -2.31
N SER A 96 6.96 -8.57 -1.17
CA SER A 96 6.97 -10.01 -0.90
C SER A 96 5.86 -10.81 -1.61
N LYS A 97 4.97 -10.18 -2.39
CA LYS A 97 4.12 -10.87 -3.38
C LYS A 97 4.46 -10.45 -4.81
N SER A 98 5.73 -10.63 -5.19
CA SER A 98 6.06 -10.91 -6.59
C SER A 98 5.67 -12.36 -6.87
N ASN A 99 4.57 -12.55 -7.60
CA ASN A 99 4.25 -13.80 -8.28
C ASN A 99 5.12 -13.90 -9.54
#